data_AF-A0A9P4WIF8-F1
#
_entry.id   AF-A0A9P4WIF8-F1
#
_cell.length_a   1.000
_cell.length_b   1.000
_cell.length_c   1.000
_cell.angle_alpha   90.00
_cell.angle_beta   90.00
_cell.angle_gamma   90.00
#
_symmetry.space_group_name_H-M   'P 1'
#
loop_
_entity.id
_entity.type
_entity.pdbx_description
1 polymer ?
#
loop_
_entity_poly.entity_id
_entity_poly.type
_entity_poly.pdbx_seq_one_letter_code
_entity_poly.pdbx_strand_id
1 'polypeptide(L)'
;MKTQTMLLAALASAPAAFAHTAFTDFYVNGVPQGDGVAMRMSTNSERSTAPISSLGSDDMACNVGGSKGVSRVQSVSDGDTLSFEIRAWPADASKERIDRGHKGPCAVYLKKVGSAVEDTAAGDGWFKIMEHGYNSDTDRWCSDEVIDNNGLLNVKLPVGLEGGNYLARPELLALHAANNNDPQFYTGCAQIFLKSDGNLVPESTVSIPGYVDYGQPSTSFDIYNKDASTYELPGPKLAKLTANSAQTASTGQTTQTEGQKPSGCLVENANWCGTEVSDYTTEKGCWASAEECWQQSEKCFDSAPITGNAGCKLWQTKCQAINDQCNAGNFQGPPNKGKVLAQEKKSIDVGTILSGQIDSGNVDTTPKSTKKTSAAPTEATSAPAEKPKVSSTTAAAEPTASSIDDYSSPDIIDSEAKSSYAAPSEAETPKVTSTKAAATYEAAPAPTPAPEVPESSEGGSSCKEGYVCVTVTDIETVTQYITVTADYRKRSSAHVHRRHARR
;
A
#
# COMPACT_ATOMS: atom_id res chain seq x y z
N MET A 1 22.86 -20.20 58.41
CA MET A 1 22.82 -19.12 57.39
C MET A 1 22.28 -19.73 56.10
N LYS A 2 21.14 -19.24 55.60
CA LYS A 2 20.46 -19.74 54.40
C LYS A 2 21.00 -18.99 53.19
N THR A 3 21.66 -19.67 52.27
CA THR A 3 22.03 -19.13 50.96
C THR A 3 20.90 -19.43 49.98
N GLN A 4 20.16 -18.38 49.59
CA GLN A 4 19.20 -18.44 48.51
C GLN A 4 19.94 -18.31 47.17
N THR A 5 19.84 -19.34 46.34
CA THR A 5 20.25 -19.34 44.95
C THR A 5 19.22 -18.54 44.15
N MET A 6 19.56 -17.34 43.67
CA MET A 6 18.77 -16.65 42.65
C MET A 6 19.20 -17.15 41.28
N LEU A 7 18.32 -17.90 40.62
CA LEU A 7 18.41 -18.26 39.21
C LEU A 7 17.87 -17.06 38.40
N LEU A 8 18.75 -16.31 37.71
CA LEU A 8 18.31 -15.33 36.72
C LEU A 8 17.87 -16.09 35.46
N ALA A 9 16.57 -16.18 35.24
CA ALA A 9 16.02 -16.60 33.95
C ALA A 9 16.28 -15.47 32.94
N ALA A 10 17.24 -15.67 32.03
CA ALA A 10 17.37 -14.85 30.84
C ALA A 10 16.14 -15.14 29.95
N LEU A 11 15.21 -14.17 29.84
CA LEU A 11 14.22 -14.20 28.78
C LEU A 11 14.97 -14.04 27.44
N ALA A 12 15.19 -15.15 26.75
CA ALA A 12 15.47 -15.12 25.33
C ALA A 12 14.19 -14.58 24.65
N SER A 13 14.20 -13.31 24.27
CA SER A 13 13.25 -12.79 23.30
C SER A 13 13.56 -13.48 21.97
N ALA A 14 12.87 -14.61 21.71
CA ALA A 14 12.85 -15.18 20.37
C ALA A 14 12.40 -14.07 19.40
N PRO A 15 13.06 -13.88 18.25
CA PRO A 15 12.51 -13.02 17.21
C PRO A 15 11.11 -13.56 16.91
N ALA A 16 10.11 -12.68 17.02
CA ALA A 16 8.78 -13.01 16.51
C ALA A 16 8.97 -13.26 15.01
N ALA A 17 8.98 -14.52 14.60
CA ALA A 17 8.93 -14.87 13.19
C ALA A 17 7.58 -14.37 12.68
N PHE A 18 7.59 -13.26 11.94
CA PHE A 18 6.40 -12.77 11.28
C PHE A 18 6.17 -13.68 10.07
N ALA A 19 5.28 -14.65 10.25
CA ALA A 19 4.95 -15.60 9.19
C ALA A 19 4.04 -14.99 8.11
N HIS A 20 3.35 -13.91 8.46
CA HIS A 20 2.30 -13.29 7.66
C HIS A 20 2.79 -12.10 6.83
N THR A 21 2.01 -11.62 5.87
CA THR A 21 2.46 -10.60 4.90
C THR A 21 1.40 -9.54 4.60
N ALA A 22 1.84 -8.43 4.01
CA ALA A 22 0.96 -7.42 3.42
C ALA A 22 1.50 -7.00 2.06
N PHE A 23 0.61 -6.55 1.16
CA PHE A 23 1.02 -5.87 -0.06
C PHE A 23 1.39 -4.42 0.26
N THR A 24 2.62 -4.00 -0.06
CA THR A 24 3.22 -2.76 0.47
C THR A 24 3.59 -1.72 -0.56
N ASP A 25 3.94 -2.14 -1.77
CA ASP A 25 4.22 -1.28 -2.91
C ASP A 25 3.74 -2.00 -4.18
N PHE A 26 3.65 -1.26 -5.27
CA PHE A 26 3.56 -1.85 -6.60
C PHE A 26 4.43 -1.09 -7.60
N TYR A 27 4.77 -1.78 -8.67
CA TYR A 27 5.65 -1.27 -9.71
C TYR A 27 4.86 -1.15 -11.00
N VAL A 28 5.17 -0.13 -11.80
CA VAL A 28 4.64 0.05 -13.15
C VAL A 28 5.83 -0.04 -14.09
N ASN A 29 5.88 -1.08 -14.92
CA ASN A 29 7.03 -1.38 -15.79
C ASN A 29 8.37 -1.32 -15.04
N GLY A 30 8.40 -1.94 -13.85
CA GLY A 30 9.56 -2.00 -12.96
C GLY A 30 9.91 -0.73 -12.21
N VAL A 31 9.17 0.38 -12.40
CA VAL A 31 9.37 1.58 -11.60
C VAL A 31 8.51 1.49 -10.32
N PRO A 32 9.09 1.56 -9.10
CA PRO A 32 8.32 1.53 -7.86
C PRO A 32 7.44 2.76 -7.73
N GLN A 33 6.20 2.58 -7.26
CA GLN A 33 5.35 3.72 -6.92
C GLN A 33 5.69 4.31 -5.55
N GLY A 34 6.36 3.53 -4.71
CA GLY A 34 6.79 3.91 -3.37
C GLY A 34 5.82 3.36 -2.33
N ASP A 35 6.39 2.94 -1.20
CA ASP A 35 5.69 2.36 -0.07
C ASP A 35 4.34 3.04 0.24
N GLY A 36 3.24 2.29 0.05
CA GLY A 36 1.87 2.72 0.31
C GLY A 36 1.29 3.76 -0.65
N VAL A 37 2.04 4.25 -1.64
CA VAL A 37 1.57 5.24 -2.61
C VAL A 37 0.48 4.62 -3.48
N ALA A 38 -0.70 5.26 -3.51
CA ALA A 38 -1.90 4.78 -4.20
C ALA A 38 -2.38 3.40 -3.74
N MET A 39 -1.86 2.86 -2.64
CA MET A 39 -2.33 1.62 -2.03
C MET A 39 -3.23 1.93 -0.84
N ARG A 40 -4.38 1.25 -0.79
CA ARG A 40 -5.30 1.32 0.35
C ARG A 40 -4.76 0.47 1.49
N MET A 41 -3.97 1.12 2.35
CA MET A 41 -3.31 0.48 3.48
C MET A 41 -3.76 1.12 4.78
N SER A 42 -4.09 0.29 5.77
CA SER A 42 -4.38 0.73 7.13
C SER A 42 -3.10 1.06 7.89
N THR A 43 -3.24 1.86 8.94
CA THR A 43 -2.20 2.16 9.93
C THR A 43 -2.10 1.08 11.03
N ASN A 44 -3.02 0.11 11.04
CA ASN A 44 -3.07 -0.97 12.03
C ASN A 44 -2.15 -2.13 11.64
N SER A 45 -0.91 -2.13 12.14
CA SER A 45 0.07 -3.18 11.87
C SER A 45 -0.34 -4.57 12.34
N GLU A 46 -1.02 -4.68 13.48
CA GLU A 46 -1.43 -5.97 14.05
C GLU A 46 -2.42 -6.71 13.13
N ARG A 47 -3.25 -5.98 12.40
CA ARG A 47 -4.28 -6.56 11.53
C ARG A 47 -3.92 -6.56 10.05
N SER A 48 -3.16 -5.58 9.56
CA SER A 48 -2.89 -5.46 8.13
C SER A 48 -1.98 -6.54 7.57
N THR A 49 -1.08 -7.09 8.39
CA THR A 49 -0.27 -8.25 7.98
C THR A 49 -0.94 -9.57 8.35
N ALA A 50 -1.97 -9.58 9.20
CA ALA A 50 -2.69 -10.81 9.56
C ALA A 50 -3.57 -11.29 8.40
N PRO A 51 -3.89 -12.59 8.33
CA PRO A 51 -4.85 -13.09 7.36
C PRO A 51 -6.23 -12.43 7.57
N ILE A 52 -7.01 -12.30 6.50
CA ILE A 52 -8.36 -11.75 6.58
C ILE A 52 -9.21 -12.59 7.56
N SER A 53 -9.82 -11.90 8.52
CA SER A 53 -10.51 -12.53 9.65
C SER A 53 -11.71 -13.41 9.28
N SER A 54 -12.35 -13.16 8.14
CA SER A 54 -13.50 -13.92 7.65
C SER A 54 -13.67 -13.77 6.14
N LEU A 55 -13.99 -14.87 5.45
CA LEU A 55 -14.29 -14.88 4.01
C LEU A 55 -15.54 -14.06 3.63
N GLY A 56 -16.41 -13.77 4.61
CA GLY A 56 -17.59 -12.92 4.43
C GLY A 56 -17.38 -11.44 4.79
N SER A 57 -16.18 -11.04 5.23
CA SER A 57 -15.88 -9.66 5.61
C SER A 57 -15.67 -8.77 4.38
N ASP A 58 -16.06 -7.50 4.46
CA ASP A 58 -15.71 -6.47 3.47
C ASP A 58 -14.19 -6.30 3.32
N ASP A 59 -13.41 -6.65 4.35
CA ASP A 59 -11.95 -6.67 4.30
C ASP A 59 -11.42 -7.65 3.23
N MET A 60 -12.22 -8.62 2.77
CA MET A 60 -11.83 -9.48 1.65
C MET A 60 -11.58 -8.69 0.35
N ALA A 61 -12.21 -7.53 0.18
CA ALA A 61 -12.01 -6.71 -1.01
C ALA A 61 -10.60 -6.10 -1.01
N CYS A 62 -10.23 -5.33 0.02
CA CYS A 62 -9.00 -4.54 0.01
C CYS A 62 -8.22 -4.56 1.34
N ASN A 63 -8.39 -5.60 2.15
CA ASN A 63 -7.82 -5.74 3.50
C ASN A 63 -8.41 -4.73 4.50
N VAL A 64 -8.04 -4.86 5.77
CA VAL A 64 -8.50 -4.02 6.88
C VAL A 64 -8.25 -2.55 6.56
N GLY A 65 -9.30 -1.74 6.65
CA GLY A 65 -9.28 -0.32 6.34
C GLY A 65 -9.33 0.02 4.84
N GLY A 66 -9.27 -0.99 3.96
CA GLY A 66 -9.29 -0.82 2.51
C GLY A 66 -10.66 -0.44 1.92
N SER A 67 -11.71 -0.43 2.74
CA SER A 67 -13.01 0.14 2.37
C SER A 67 -12.98 1.67 2.25
N LYS A 68 -11.94 2.32 2.80
CA LYS A 68 -11.68 3.74 2.60
C LYS A 68 -10.60 3.92 1.52
N GLY A 69 -10.91 4.69 0.49
CA GLY A 69 -9.91 5.07 -0.50
C GLY A 69 -8.85 6.02 0.05
N VAL A 70 -7.72 6.09 -0.65
CA VAL A 70 -6.60 7.00 -0.36
C VAL A 70 -6.55 8.14 -1.37
N SER A 71 -5.83 9.22 -1.04
CA SER A 71 -5.80 10.44 -1.86
C SER A 71 -5.06 10.30 -3.19
N ARG A 72 -4.40 9.17 -3.48
CA ARG A 72 -3.56 9.00 -4.66
C ARG A 72 -4.08 7.91 -5.58
N VAL A 73 -4.05 8.20 -6.87
CA VAL A 73 -4.38 7.26 -7.95
C VAL A 73 -3.20 7.26 -8.89
N GLN A 74 -2.67 6.08 -9.20
CA GLN A 74 -1.52 5.95 -10.09
C GLN A 74 -1.98 5.80 -11.53
N SER A 75 -1.48 6.66 -12.41
CA SER A 75 -1.73 6.49 -13.83
C SER A 75 -0.91 5.33 -14.40
N VAL A 76 -1.58 4.48 -15.16
CA VAL A 76 -1.01 3.33 -15.89
C VAL A 76 -1.58 3.30 -17.31
N SER A 77 -0.91 2.62 -18.22
CA SER A 77 -1.40 2.35 -19.57
C SER A 77 -1.85 0.90 -19.69
N ASP A 78 -2.73 0.61 -20.65
CA ASP A 78 -3.02 -0.78 -20.99
C ASP A 78 -1.77 -1.48 -21.52
N GLY A 79 -1.64 -2.77 -21.26
CA GLY A 79 -0.42 -3.51 -21.56
C GLY A 79 0.76 -3.26 -20.62
N ASP A 80 0.71 -2.28 -19.71
CA ASP A 80 1.72 -2.12 -18.67
C ASP A 80 1.80 -3.37 -17.78
N THR A 81 3.00 -3.66 -17.29
CA THR A 81 3.19 -4.65 -16.23
C THR A 81 3.04 -4.00 -14.87
N LEU A 82 2.11 -4.53 -14.07
CA LEU A 82 2.01 -4.25 -12.65
C LEU A 82 2.69 -5.37 -11.86
N SER A 83 3.53 -5.00 -10.90
CA SER A 83 4.16 -5.95 -9.96
C SER A 83 3.79 -5.56 -8.55
N PHE A 84 3.10 -6.42 -7.80
CA PHE A 84 2.69 -6.14 -6.43
C PHE A 84 3.67 -6.77 -5.44
N GLU A 85 4.23 -5.96 -4.54
CA GLU A 85 5.24 -6.44 -3.59
C GLU A 85 4.60 -6.83 -2.25
N ILE A 86 4.90 -8.05 -1.80
CA ILE A 86 4.58 -8.53 -0.46
C ILE A 86 5.78 -8.39 0.50
N ARG A 87 5.52 -8.00 1.75
CA ARG A 87 6.53 -7.92 2.82
C ARG A 87 5.95 -8.40 4.15
N ALA A 88 6.69 -9.27 4.85
CA ALA A 88 6.33 -9.69 6.21
C ALA A 88 6.72 -8.63 7.24
N TRP A 89 7.73 -7.82 6.91
CA TRP A 89 8.11 -6.60 7.62
C TRP A 89 7.84 -5.41 6.72
N PRO A 90 6.62 -4.82 6.78
CA PRO A 90 6.20 -3.85 5.78
C PRO A 90 7.12 -2.62 5.68
N ALA A 91 7.73 -2.22 6.80
CA ALA A 91 8.64 -1.08 6.89
C ALA A 91 10.11 -1.40 6.60
N ASP A 92 10.46 -2.65 6.27
CA ASP A 92 11.83 -3.07 5.96
C ASP A 92 11.87 -4.08 4.81
N ALA A 93 12.06 -3.57 3.60
CA ALA A 93 12.16 -4.36 2.37
C ALA A 93 13.39 -5.28 2.32
N SER A 94 14.31 -5.22 3.29
CA SER A 94 15.46 -6.14 3.36
C SER A 94 15.14 -7.46 4.05
N LYS A 95 13.95 -7.59 4.65
CA LYS A 95 13.52 -8.77 5.41
C LYS A 95 12.70 -9.75 4.58
N GLU A 96 12.31 -10.85 5.22
CA GLU A 96 11.47 -11.87 4.58
C GLU A 96 10.14 -11.32 4.03
N ARG A 97 9.63 -12.01 3.00
CA ARG A 97 8.42 -11.62 2.26
C ARG A 97 7.16 -12.22 2.88
N ILE A 98 7.20 -13.51 3.13
CA ILE A 98 6.22 -14.33 3.82
C ILE A 98 6.94 -15.64 4.19
N ASP A 99 6.48 -16.34 5.22
CA ASP A 99 7.04 -17.66 5.54
C ASP A 99 6.81 -18.67 4.39
N ARG A 100 7.82 -19.48 4.06
CA ARG A 100 7.75 -20.45 2.95
C ARG A 100 6.72 -21.56 3.14
N GLY A 101 6.25 -21.79 4.37
CA GLY A 101 5.16 -22.71 4.66
C GLY A 101 3.81 -22.23 4.13
N HIS A 102 3.66 -20.95 3.79
CA HIS A 102 2.42 -20.36 3.25
C HIS A 102 2.19 -20.70 1.78
N LYS A 103 2.14 -22.00 1.48
CA LYS A 103 1.90 -22.55 0.15
C LYS A 103 0.47 -22.29 -0.31
N GLY A 104 0.31 -21.82 -1.53
CA GLY A 104 -1.00 -21.69 -2.15
C GLY A 104 -1.02 -20.78 -3.38
N PRO A 105 -2.20 -20.56 -3.97
CA PRO A 105 -2.34 -19.84 -5.23
C PRO A 105 -2.27 -18.32 -5.04
N CYS A 106 -2.10 -17.62 -6.16
CA CYS A 106 -2.30 -16.17 -6.24
C CYS A 106 -3.30 -15.82 -7.34
N ALA A 107 -3.88 -14.63 -7.24
CA ALA A 107 -4.71 -14.04 -8.29
C ALA A 107 -4.57 -12.52 -8.30
N VAL A 108 -4.90 -11.91 -9.43
CA VAL A 108 -5.12 -10.45 -9.50
C VAL A 108 -6.48 -10.18 -10.13
N TYR A 109 -7.24 -9.28 -9.52
CA TYR A 109 -8.53 -8.81 -9.98
C TYR A 109 -8.48 -7.32 -10.29
N LEU A 110 -9.33 -6.88 -11.21
CA LEU A 110 -9.64 -5.48 -11.43
C LEU A 110 -11.12 -5.23 -11.13
N LYS A 111 -11.44 -4.01 -10.69
CA LYS A 111 -12.82 -3.49 -10.59
C LYS A 111 -12.86 -2.10 -11.20
N LYS A 112 -13.66 -1.91 -12.26
CA LYS A 112 -13.91 -0.57 -12.82
C LYS A 112 -14.78 0.20 -11.82
N VAL A 113 -14.38 1.41 -11.48
CA VAL A 113 -15.10 2.27 -10.53
C VAL A 113 -15.33 3.66 -11.12
N GLY A 114 -16.31 4.39 -10.58
CA GLY A 114 -16.52 5.80 -10.91
C GLY A 114 -15.38 6.67 -10.36
N SER A 115 -15.04 6.45 -9.09
CA SER A 115 -13.93 7.09 -8.40
C SER A 115 -13.14 6.05 -7.62
N ALA A 116 -11.84 5.96 -7.86
CA ALA A 116 -10.92 5.11 -7.11
C ALA A 116 -10.65 5.64 -5.71
N VAL A 117 -10.93 6.92 -5.41
CA VAL A 117 -10.76 7.48 -4.06
C VAL A 117 -12.03 7.37 -3.20
N GLU A 118 -13.22 7.32 -3.80
CA GLU A 118 -14.50 7.24 -3.06
C GLU A 118 -15.12 5.83 -3.00
N ASP A 119 -14.81 4.93 -3.94
CA ASP A 119 -15.42 3.58 -3.97
C ASP A 119 -15.06 2.77 -2.73
N THR A 120 -16.03 2.07 -2.14
CA THR A 120 -15.84 1.28 -0.91
C THR A 120 -15.19 -0.09 -1.13
N ALA A 121 -14.82 -0.41 -2.38
CA ALA A 121 -14.25 -1.66 -2.86
C ALA A 121 -15.15 -2.90 -2.77
N ALA A 122 -15.79 -3.14 -1.63
CA ALA A 122 -16.63 -4.30 -1.41
C ALA A 122 -17.85 -4.33 -2.36
N GLY A 123 -18.33 -5.54 -2.64
CA GLY A 123 -19.46 -5.79 -3.55
C GLY A 123 -19.05 -6.22 -4.96
N ASP A 124 -20.01 -6.16 -5.89
CA ASP A 124 -19.87 -6.62 -7.28
C ASP A 124 -18.97 -5.69 -8.12
N GLY A 125 -18.50 -6.20 -9.26
CA GLY A 125 -17.72 -5.47 -10.26
C GLY A 125 -16.31 -6.00 -10.45
N TRP A 126 -15.89 -7.01 -9.68
CA TRP A 126 -14.57 -7.61 -9.78
C TRP A 126 -14.49 -8.62 -10.90
N PHE A 127 -13.39 -8.60 -11.65
CA PHE A 127 -13.08 -9.60 -12.67
C PHE A 127 -11.60 -9.99 -12.59
N LYS A 128 -11.33 -11.29 -12.73
CA LYS A 128 -10.00 -11.86 -12.58
C LYS A 128 -9.19 -11.68 -13.87
N ILE A 129 -7.98 -11.15 -13.75
CA ILE A 129 -7.07 -10.93 -14.89
C ILE A 129 -5.84 -11.85 -14.87
N MET A 130 -5.54 -12.44 -13.71
CA MET A 130 -4.50 -13.44 -13.54
C MET A 130 -4.90 -14.43 -12.45
N GLU A 131 -4.57 -15.70 -12.67
CA GLU A 131 -4.54 -16.75 -11.65
C GLU A 131 -3.32 -17.64 -11.84
N HIS A 132 -2.67 -18.01 -10.74
CA HIS A 132 -1.57 -18.97 -10.76
C HIS A 132 -1.68 -19.88 -9.54
N GLY A 133 -1.75 -21.19 -9.80
CA GLY A 133 -2.02 -22.22 -8.80
C GLY A 133 -0.77 -22.99 -8.40
N TYR A 134 -0.89 -24.32 -8.44
CA TYR A 134 0.24 -25.24 -8.33
C TYR A 134 0.75 -25.61 -9.73
N ASN A 135 2.06 -25.56 -9.91
CA ASN A 135 2.76 -25.93 -11.13
C ASN A 135 3.42 -27.30 -10.96
N SER A 136 2.85 -28.32 -11.59
CA SER A 136 3.35 -29.70 -11.52
C SER A 136 4.72 -29.90 -12.17
N ASP A 137 5.10 -29.05 -13.13
CA ASP A 137 6.37 -29.19 -13.84
C ASP A 137 7.55 -28.74 -12.98
N THR A 138 7.30 -27.83 -12.03
CA THR A 138 8.32 -27.30 -11.13
C THR A 138 8.15 -27.74 -9.68
N ASP A 139 7.02 -28.39 -9.33
CA ASP A 139 6.61 -28.71 -7.96
C ASP A 139 6.52 -27.47 -7.06
N ARG A 140 5.90 -26.41 -7.58
CA ARG A 140 5.85 -25.11 -6.90
C ARG A 140 4.45 -24.53 -6.87
N TRP A 141 4.12 -23.88 -5.77
CA TRP A 141 2.95 -23.01 -5.68
C TRP A 141 3.29 -21.60 -6.15
N CYS A 142 2.27 -20.84 -6.52
CA CYS A 142 2.45 -19.42 -6.81
C CYS A 142 3.18 -18.67 -5.68
N SER A 143 2.85 -18.92 -4.42
CA SER A 143 3.53 -18.27 -3.30
C SER A 143 5.04 -18.61 -3.24
N ASP A 144 5.45 -19.82 -3.62
CA ASP A 144 6.87 -20.17 -3.73
C ASP A 144 7.55 -19.31 -4.80
N GLU A 145 6.92 -19.16 -5.97
CA GLU A 145 7.45 -18.34 -7.08
C GLU A 145 7.51 -16.85 -6.73
N VAL A 146 6.50 -16.31 -6.02
CA VAL A 146 6.50 -14.93 -5.53
C VAL A 146 7.64 -14.70 -4.53
N ILE A 147 7.87 -15.64 -3.60
CA ILE A 147 8.98 -15.53 -2.63
C ILE A 147 10.32 -15.50 -3.35
N ASP A 148 10.54 -16.38 -4.32
CA ASP A 148 11.79 -16.43 -5.08
C ASP A 148 11.96 -15.22 -6.00
N ASN A 149 10.85 -14.60 -6.43
CA ASN A 149 10.82 -13.33 -7.13
C ASN A 149 10.86 -12.11 -6.19
N ASN A 150 11.51 -12.24 -5.03
CA ASN A 150 11.69 -11.18 -4.04
C ASN A 150 10.36 -10.52 -3.57
N GLY A 151 9.30 -11.30 -3.51
CA GLY A 151 7.96 -10.86 -3.09
C GLY A 151 7.14 -10.19 -4.19
N LEU A 152 7.56 -10.21 -5.45
CA LEU A 152 6.86 -9.54 -6.55
C LEU A 152 5.89 -10.48 -7.26
N LEU A 153 4.60 -10.14 -7.20
CA LEU A 153 3.51 -10.77 -7.96
C LEU A 153 3.25 -9.96 -9.25
N ASN A 154 3.66 -10.50 -10.39
CA ASN A 154 3.63 -9.81 -11.68
C ASN A 154 2.37 -10.13 -12.48
N VAL A 155 1.75 -9.10 -13.07
CA VAL A 155 0.61 -9.22 -13.98
C VAL A 155 0.69 -8.17 -15.09
N LYS A 156 0.34 -8.54 -16.31
CA LYS A 156 0.19 -7.61 -17.43
C LYS A 156 -1.26 -7.12 -17.51
N LEU A 157 -1.45 -5.80 -17.61
CA LEU A 157 -2.77 -5.24 -17.84
C LEU A 157 -3.27 -5.63 -19.23
N PRO A 158 -4.51 -6.13 -19.37
CA PRO A 158 -5.05 -6.47 -20.68
C PRO A 158 -5.13 -5.25 -21.59
N VAL A 159 -4.65 -5.40 -22.82
CA VAL A 159 -4.69 -4.35 -23.85
C VAL A 159 -6.13 -4.13 -24.31
N GLY A 160 -6.53 -2.88 -24.51
CA GLY A 160 -7.85 -2.51 -25.03
C GLY A 160 -8.97 -2.49 -23.99
N LEU A 161 -8.68 -2.65 -22.69
CA LEU A 161 -9.65 -2.40 -21.62
C LEU A 161 -10.20 -0.96 -21.68
N GLU A 162 -11.45 -0.77 -21.27
CA GLU A 162 -12.07 0.55 -21.18
C GLU A 162 -11.28 1.49 -20.24
N GLY A 163 -10.92 2.69 -20.70
CA GLY A 163 -10.18 3.65 -19.89
C GLY A 163 -10.94 4.17 -18.65
N GLY A 164 -10.21 4.52 -17.59
CA GLY A 164 -10.73 5.21 -16.42
C GLY A 164 -10.22 4.67 -15.08
N ASN A 165 -10.92 5.00 -13.99
CA ASN A 165 -10.56 4.56 -12.64
C ASN A 165 -10.83 3.06 -12.42
N TYR A 166 -9.87 2.38 -11.81
CA TYR A 166 -9.95 0.99 -11.37
C TYR A 166 -9.34 0.80 -9.97
N LEU A 167 -9.82 -0.23 -9.28
CA LEU A 167 -9.10 -0.86 -8.18
C LEU A 167 -8.42 -2.13 -8.70
N ALA A 168 -7.14 -2.31 -8.40
CA ALA A 168 -6.38 -3.51 -8.69
C ALA A 168 -6.06 -4.27 -7.40
N ARG A 169 -6.55 -5.50 -7.31
CA ARG A 169 -6.52 -6.33 -6.10
C ARG A 169 -5.63 -7.55 -6.31
N PRO A 170 -4.38 -7.55 -5.83
CA PRO A 170 -3.60 -8.77 -5.71
C PRO A 170 -4.08 -9.61 -4.53
N GLU A 171 -4.00 -10.92 -4.68
CA GLU A 171 -4.45 -11.90 -3.69
C GLU A 171 -3.44 -13.05 -3.59
N LEU A 172 -3.17 -13.48 -2.37
CA LEU A 172 -2.47 -14.71 -2.04
C LEU A 172 -3.32 -15.48 -1.04
N LEU A 173 -3.57 -16.76 -1.32
CA LEU A 173 -4.24 -17.68 -0.39
C LEU A 173 -3.21 -18.68 0.13
N ALA A 174 -2.96 -18.69 1.44
CA ALA A 174 -2.14 -19.69 2.09
C ALA A 174 -3.00 -20.86 2.60
N LEU A 175 -2.60 -22.07 2.23
CA LEU A 175 -3.37 -23.31 2.46
C LEU A 175 -2.80 -24.18 3.59
N HIS A 176 -1.74 -23.74 4.27
CA HIS A 176 -1.04 -24.54 5.28
C HIS A 176 -1.93 -24.99 6.45
N ALA A 177 -3.03 -24.28 6.70
CA ALA A 177 -4.05 -24.60 7.70
C ALA A 177 -5.46 -24.78 7.10
N ALA A 178 -5.60 -24.82 5.77
CA ALA A 178 -6.89 -24.91 5.09
C ALA A 178 -7.66 -26.21 5.42
N ASN A 179 -6.95 -27.33 5.60
CA ASN A 179 -7.55 -28.60 6.02
C ASN A 179 -8.16 -28.57 7.43
N ASN A 180 -7.83 -27.56 8.24
CA ASN A 180 -8.41 -27.29 9.55
C ASN A 180 -9.44 -26.14 9.50
N ASN A 181 -10.01 -25.87 8.32
CA ASN A 181 -10.97 -24.79 8.08
C ASN A 181 -10.41 -23.39 8.37
N ASP A 182 -9.10 -23.20 8.18
CA ASP A 182 -8.40 -21.91 8.30
C ASP A 182 -7.64 -21.57 6.99
N PRO A 183 -8.35 -21.32 5.87
CA PRO A 183 -7.76 -20.73 4.67
C PRO A 183 -7.37 -19.27 4.94
N GLN A 184 -6.11 -18.91 4.67
CA GLN A 184 -5.59 -17.59 5.02
C GLN A 184 -5.40 -16.72 3.79
N PHE A 185 -6.27 -15.74 3.61
CA PHE A 185 -6.16 -14.77 2.54
C PHE A 185 -5.33 -13.55 2.94
N TYR A 186 -4.44 -13.14 2.04
CA TYR A 186 -3.70 -11.89 2.08
C TYR A 186 -4.04 -11.11 0.81
N THR A 187 -4.51 -9.87 0.98
CA THR A 187 -4.94 -9.03 -0.13
C THR A 187 -4.60 -7.56 0.14
N GLY A 188 -4.81 -6.71 -0.85
CA GLY A 188 -4.73 -5.26 -0.79
C GLY A 188 -5.34 -4.67 -2.05
N CYS A 189 -5.36 -3.34 -2.16
CA CYS A 189 -5.80 -2.67 -3.38
C CYS A 189 -4.91 -1.50 -3.75
N ALA A 190 -4.47 -1.48 -5.00
CA ALA A 190 -3.93 -0.29 -5.63
C ALA A 190 -5.04 0.48 -6.36
N GLN A 191 -4.98 1.80 -6.29
CA GLN A 191 -5.86 2.71 -7.01
C GLN A 191 -5.16 3.12 -8.30
N ILE A 192 -5.72 2.73 -9.44
CA ILE A 192 -5.11 3.01 -10.75
C ILE A 192 -6.07 3.78 -11.65
N PHE A 193 -5.50 4.65 -12.46
CA PHE A 193 -6.17 5.29 -13.58
C PHE A 193 -5.61 4.70 -14.87
N LEU A 194 -6.42 3.88 -15.55
CA LEU A 194 -6.06 3.24 -16.80
C LEU A 194 -6.23 4.22 -17.97
N LYS A 195 -5.12 4.65 -18.55
CA LYS A 195 -5.06 5.38 -19.82
C LYS A 195 -5.18 4.38 -20.95
N SER A 196 -6.38 4.29 -21.52
CA SER A 196 -6.68 3.42 -22.65
C SER A 196 -7.80 4.04 -23.47
N ASP A 197 -7.67 3.96 -24.80
CA ASP A 197 -8.73 4.29 -25.76
C ASP A 197 -9.59 3.06 -26.11
N GLY A 198 -9.34 1.93 -25.44
CA GLY A 198 -10.07 0.68 -25.60
C GLY A 198 -11.50 0.73 -25.08
N ASN A 199 -12.27 -0.31 -25.40
CA ASN A 199 -13.67 -0.47 -25.00
C ASN A 199 -14.00 -1.90 -24.52
N LEU A 200 -12.97 -2.69 -24.21
CA LEU A 200 -13.17 -4.04 -23.69
C LEU A 200 -13.61 -3.98 -22.23
N VAL A 201 -14.66 -4.74 -21.92
CA VAL A 201 -15.23 -4.92 -20.58
C VAL A 201 -15.36 -6.42 -20.28
N PRO A 202 -15.30 -6.85 -19.01
CA PRO A 202 -15.57 -8.24 -18.68
C PRO A 202 -17.02 -8.62 -19.03
N GLU A 203 -17.23 -9.81 -19.60
CA GLU A 203 -18.57 -10.34 -19.87
C GLU A 203 -19.38 -10.58 -18.59
N SER A 204 -18.69 -10.85 -17.48
CA SER A 204 -19.28 -11.06 -16.16
C SER A 204 -18.34 -10.61 -15.06
N THR A 205 -18.90 -10.18 -13.94
CA THR A 205 -18.18 -9.82 -12.70
C THR A 205 -18.63 -10.70 -11.53
N VAL A 206 -17.90 -10.61 -10.42
CA VAL A 206 -18.26 -11.23 -9.14
C VAL A 206 -18.20 -10.22 -8.00
N SER A 207 -18.89 -10.55 -6.90
CA SER A 207 -18.79 -9.83 -5.64
C SER A 207 -17.59 -10.30 -4.80
N ILE A 208 -16.90 -9.34 -4.19
CA ILE A 208 -15.92 -9.59 -3.14
C ILE A 208 -16.33 -8.75 -1.91
N PRO A 209 -16.68 -9.35 -0.76
CA PRO A 209 -16.79 -10.78 -0.49
C PRO A 209 -17.92 -11.47 -1.28
N GLY A 210 -17.90 -12.81 -1.30
CA GLY A 210 -18.99 -13.64 -1.82
C GLY A 210 -18.61 -14.64 -2.92
N TYR A 211 -17.42 -14.53 -3.52
CA TYR A 211 -16.98 -15.47 -4.56
C TYR A 211 -16.44 -16.80 -4.00
N VAL A 212 -16.10 -16.85 -2.70
CA VAL A 212 -15.46 -17.97 -2.03
C VAL A 212 -16.08 -18.18 -0.64
N ASP A 213 -16.22 -19.43 -0.24
CA ASP A 213 -16.75 -19.84 1.06
C ASP A 213 -15.86 -20.88 1.74
N TYR A 214 -16.05 -21.05 3.05
CA TYR A 214 -15.42 -22.13 3.81
C TYR A 214 -15.91 -23.51 3.34
N GLY A 215 -15.03 -24.51 3.39
CA GLY A 215 -15.35 -25.90 3.03
C GLY A 215 -15.41 -26.19 1.52
N GLN A 216 -15.19 -25.19 0.65
CA GLN A 216 -15.05 -25.43 -0.78
C GLN A 216 -13.74 -26.20 -1.08
N PRO A 217 -13.64 -26.94 -2.20
CA PRO A 217 -12.43 -27.67 -2.56
C PRO A 217 -11.16 -26.79 -2.54
N SER A 218 -11.29 -25.53 -2.95
CA SER A 218 -10.21 -24.53 -2.99
C SER A 218 -9.79 -23.97 -1.62
N THR A 219 -10.67 -23.99 -0.62
CA THR A 219 -10.45 -23.43 0.73
C THR A 219 -10.29 -24.46 1.84
N SER A 220 -10.50 -25.74 1.54
CA SER A 220 -10.33 -26.87 2.46
C SER A 220 -9.30 -27.89 1.98
N PHE A 221 -8.46 -27.50 1.01
CA PHE A 221 -7.47 -28.37 0.42
C PHE A 221 -6.38 -28.77 1.42
N ASP A 222 -6.06 -30.06 1.48
CA ASP A 222 -4.99 -30.59 2.33
C ASP A 222 -3.71 -30.74 1.50
N ILE A 223 -2.84 -29.72 1.59
CA ILE A 223 -1.57 -29.67 0.86
C ILE A 223 -0.57 -30.75 1.30
N TYR A 224 -0.80 -31.44 2.42
CA TYR A 224 0.14 -32.43 2.96
C TYR A 224 -0.21 -33.85 2.52
N ASN A 225 -1.50 -34.13 2.32
CA ASN A 225 -1.99 -35.49 2.08
C ASN A 225 -2.67 -35.68 0.72
N LYS A 226 -2.92 -34.60 -0.04
CA LYS A 226 -3.48 -34.66 -1.40
C LYS A 226 -2.43 -34.32 -2.44
N ASP A 227 -2.61 -34.88 -3.62
CA ASP A 227 -1.84 -34.50 -4.80
C ASP A 227 -2.16 -33.05 -5.19
N ALA A 228 -1.18 -32.17 -5.08
CA ALA A 228 -1.32 -30.74 -5.34
C ALA A 228 -1.74 -30.42 -6.79
N SER A 229 -1.48 -31.33 -7.75
CA SER A 229 -1.95 -31.19 -9.14
C SER A 229 -3.47 -31.23 -9.29
N THR A 230 -4.18 -31.72 -8.26
CA THR A 230 -5.65 -31.76 -8.21
C THR A 230 -6.27 -30.50 -7.64
N TYR A 231 -5.46 -29.50 -7.27
CA TYR A 231 -5.94 -28.26 -6.67
C TYR A 231 -6.85 -27.46 -7.62
N GLU A 232 -8.02 -27.07 -7.14
CA GLU A 232 -8.95 -26.21 -7.87
C GLU A 232 -8.78 -24.76 -7.40
N LEU A 233 -8.49 -23.85 -8.34
CA LEU A 233 -8.37 -22.42 -8.05
C LEU A 233 -9.72 -21.83 -7.59
N PRO A 234 -9.73 -20.95 -6.56
CA PRO A 234 -10.95 -20.32 -6.09
C PRO A 234 -11.45 -19.23 -7.06
N GLY A 235 -12.76 -18.96 -7.00
CA GLY A 235 -13.39 -17.84 -7.69
C GLY A 235 -13.64 -18.03 -9.18
N PRO A 236 -13.98 -16.94 -9.90
CA PRO A 236 -14.33 -17.02 -11.31
C PRO A 236 -13.12 -17.46 -12.13
N LYS A 237 -13.34 -18.00 -13.33
CA LYS A 237 -12.28 -18.15 -14.33
C LYS A 237 -11.72 -16.78 -14.73
N LEU A 238 -10.57 -16.77 -15.40
CA LEU A 238 -10.06 -15.58 -16.09
C LEU A 238 -11.17 -14.91 -16.91
N ALA A 239 -11.25 -13.59 -16.79
CA ALA A 239 -12.32 -12.82 -17.42
C ALA A 239 -12.30 -13.03 -18.94
N LYS A 240 -13.49 -13.20 -19.51
CA LYS A 240 -13.71 -13.03 -20.94
C LYS A 240 -13.99 -11.57 -21.21
N LEU A 241 -13.15 -10.92 -21.99
CA LEU A 241 -13.28 -9.50 -22.34
C LEU A 241 -14.02 -9.37 -23.66
N THR A 242 -15.05 -8.53 -23.69
CA THR A 242 -15.89 -8.32 -24.88
C THR A 242 -16.01 -6.82 -25.16
N ALA A 243 -16.20 -6.46 -26.43
CA ALA A 243 -16.42 -5.07 -26.80
C ALA A 243 -17.73 -4.53 -26.20
N ASN A 244 -17.65 -3.43 -25.46
CA ASN A 244 -18.80 -2.76 -24.88
C ASN A 244 -19.73 -2.24 -26.01
N SER A 245 -20.80 -2.98 -26.27
CA SER A 245 -21.74 -2.73 -27.38
C SER A 245 -22.66 -1.53 -27.12
N ALA A 246 -22.73 -1.06 -25.88
CA ALA A 246 -23.54 0.08 -25.47
C ALA A 246 -22.85 1.44 -25.71
N GLN A 247 -21.57 1.44 -26.09
CA GLN A 247 -20.81 2.66 -26.40
C GLN A 247 -20.30 2.62 -27.85
N THR A 248 -20.90 3.42 -28.73
CA THR A 248 -20.27 3.80 -30.00
C THR A 248 -19.00 4.60 -29.69
N ALA A 249 -17.83 4.00 -29.93
CA ALA A 249 -16.48 4.58 -29.96
C ALA A 249 -16.22 5.81 -29.06
N SER A 250 -15.44 5.60 -27.99
CA SER A 250 -14.74 6.63 -27.18
C SER A 250 -15.58 7.41 -26.13
N THR A 251 -15.81 6.83 -24.95
CA THR A 251 -15.98 7.61 -23.69
C THR A 251 -15.47 6.92 -22.42
N GLY A 252 -14.48 6.02 -22.52
CA GLY A 252 -13.67 5.73 -21.34
C GLY A 252 -13.01 7.03 -20.86
N GLN A 253 -12.92 7.26 -19.55
CA GLN A 253 -12.24 8.46 -19.07
C GLN A 253 -10.76 8.34 -19.46
N THR A 254 -10.28 9.18 -20.38
CA THR A 254 -8.90 9.13 -20.91
C THR A 254 -7.93 10.03 -20.14
N THR A 255 -8.46 10.97 -19.35
CA THR A 255 -7.68 11.87 -18.50
C THR A 255 -7.96 11.66 -17.03
N GLN A 256 -6.92 11.48 -16.22
CA GLN A 256 -7.04 11.37 -14.78
C GLN A 256 -7.51 12.70 -14.19
N THR A 257 -8.62 12.69 -13.44
CA THR A 257 -9.20 13.89 -12.81
C THR A 257 -9.11 13.88 -11.29
N GLU A 258 -8.71 12.76 -10.69
CA GLU A 258 -8.61 12.59 -9.24
C GLU A 258 -7.31 11.91 -8.84
N GLY A 259 -6.93 12.14 -7.59
CA GLY A 259 -5.78 11.50 -6.95
C GLY A 259 -4.43 11.72 -7.62
N GLN A 260 -4.28 12.79 -8.42
CA GLN A 260 -2.97 13.15 -8.94
C GLN A 260 -2.04 13.52 -7.79
N LYS A 261 -0.74 13.31 -7.99
CA LYS A 261 0.29 13.85 -7.10
C LYS A 261 0.11 15.37 -7.01
N PRO A 262 -0.01 15.96 -5.81
CA PRO A 262 -0.08 17.42 -5.68
C PRO A 262 1.10 18.11 -6.36
N SER A 263 0.85 19.21 -7.06
CA SER A 263 1.92 20.04 -7.60
C SER A 263 2.75 20.64 -6.45
N GLY A 264 4.07 20.72 -6.65
CA GLY A 264 4.98 21.21 -5.60
C GLY A 264 5.26 20.21 -4.48
N CYS A 265 4.91 18.93 -4.64
CA CYS A 265 5.25 17.90 -3.67
C CYS A 265 6.75 17.70 -3.53
N LEU A 266 7.30 18.04 -2.36
CA LEU A 266 8.73 17.96 -2.08
C LEU A 266 9.14 16.56 -1.62
N VAL A 267 8.26 15.87 -0.90
CA VAL A 267 8.49 14.51 -0.38
C VAL A 267 7.15 13.81 -0.20
N GLU A 268 7.14 12.49 -0.43
CA GLU A 268 5.98 11.63 -0.21
C GLU A 268 6.26 10.69 0.96
N ASN A 269 5.22 10.40 1.75
CA ASN A 269 5.18 9.24 2.64
C ASN A 269 3.85 8.55 2.39
N ALA A 270 3.86 7.45 1.64
CA ALA A 270 2.66 6.89 1.05
C ALA A 270 1.81 7.99 0.36
N ASN A 271 0.58 8.20 0.82
CA ASN A 271 -0.35 9.13 0.19
C ASN A 271 -0.23 10.57 0.71
N TRP A 272 0.58 10.80 1.74
CA TRP A 272 0.89 12.14 2.24
C TRP A 272 1.97 12.81 1.39
N CYS A 273 1.87 14.14 1.27
CA CYS A 273 2.79 14.97 0.51
C CYS A 273 3.19 16.20 1.32
N GLY A 274 4.50 16.43 1.47
CA GLY A 274 5.04 17.66 2.06
C GLY A 274 5.12 18.78 1.02
N THR A 275 4.49 19.91 1.32
CA THR A 275 4.48 21.09 0.45
C THR A 275 5.34 22.18 1.04
N GLU A 276 5.93 23.03 0.19
CA GLU A 276 6.79 24.12 0.64
C GLU A 276 6.09 25.02 1.67
N VAL A 277 6.86 25.46 2.67
CA VAL A 277 6.39 26.35 3.74
C VAL A 277 6.55 27.82 3.35
N SER A 278 5.92 28.71 4.13
CA SER A 278 5.96 30.15 3.90
C SER A 278 7.39 30.72 3.88
N ASP A 279 7.63 31.65 2.95
CA ASP A 279 8.85 32.45 2.91
C ASP A 279 8.98 33.33 4.16
N TYR A 280 10.22 33.62 4.56
CA TYR A 280 10.48 34.53 5.67
C TYR A 280 11.72 35.40 5.45
N THR A 281 11.59 36.64 5.92
CA THR A 281 12.66 37.67 5.96
C THR A 281 12.81 38.28 7.36
N THR A 282 12.03 37.80 8.35
CA THR A 282 11.97 38.31 9.73
C THR A 282 12.01 37.16 10.72
N GLU A 283 12.43 37.44 11.96
CA GLU A 283 12.44 36.45 13.05
C GLU A 283 11.08 35.80 13.27
N LYS A 284 10.03 36.63 13.36
CA LYS A 284 8.64 36.14 13.52
C LYS A 284 8.23 35.25 12.34
N GLY A 285 8.59 35.62 11.11
CA GLY A 285 8.31 34.82 9.93
C GLY A 285 9.04 33.48 9.93
N CYS A 286 10.29 33.46 10.40
CA CYS A 286 11.10 32.25 10.50
C CYS A 286 10.45 31.22 11.42
N TRP A 287 10.06 31.64 12.63
CA TRP A 287 9.39 30.76 13.58
C TRP A 287 7.98 30.34 13.15
N ALA A 288 7.25 31.20 12.42
CA ALA A 288 5.96 30.82 11.84
C ALA A 288 6.11 29.74 10.74
N SER A 289 7.13 29.88 9.89
CA SER A 289 7.46 28.89 8.85
C SER A 289 7.94 27.56 9.45
N ALA A 290 8.71 27.61 10.54
CA ALA A 290 9.10 26.44 11.31
C ALA A 290 7.88 25.69 11.86
N GLU A 291 6.96 26.41 12.51
CA GLU A 291 5.71 25.86 13.04
C GLU A 291 4.86 25.19 11.95
N GLU A 292 4.68 25.87 10.81
CA GLU A 292 4.02 25.31 9.62
C GLU A 292 4.66 23.99 9.17
N CYS A 293 6.00 23.93 9.14
CA CYS A 293 6.74 22.73 8.79
C CYS A 293 6.46 21.57 9.76
N TRP A 294 6.50 21.84 11.07
CA TRP A 294 6.28 20.82 12.09
C TRP A 294 4.82 20.34 12.13
N GLN A 295 3.84 21.20 11.87
CA GLN A 295 2.44 20.79 11.70
C GLN A 295 2.25 19.86 10.49
N GLN A 296 2.95 20.12 9.39
CA GLN A 296 3.00 19.20 8.25
C GLN A 296 3.65 17.86 8.64
N SER A 297 4.72 17.88 9.45
CA SER A 297 5.36 16.67 9.96
C SER A 297 4.42 15.83 10.79
N GLU A 298 3.69 16.42 11.74
CA GLU A 298 2.72 15.70 12.60
C GLU A 298 1.69 14.95 11.75
N LYS A 299 1.07 15.64 10.79
CA LYS A 299 0.13 15.03 9.83
C LYS A 299 0.73 13.87 9.04
N CYS A 300 2.01 13.95 8.69
CA CYS A 300 2.71 12.86 8.02
C CYS A 300 2.79 11.61 8.92
N PHE A 301 3.20 11.78 10.18
CA PHE A 301 3.32 10.66 11.11
C PHE A 301 1.96 10.06 11.48
N ASP A 302 0.92 10.88 11.64
CA ASP A 302 -0.44 10.42 11.94
C ASP A 302 -1.05 9.60 10.81
N SER A 303 -0.64 9.84 9.57
CA SER A 303 -1.13 9.15 8.37
C SER A 303 -0.18 8.08 7.83
N ALA A 304 0.95 7.83 8.50
CA ALA A 304 1.93 6.85 8.07
C ALA A 304 1.36 5.42 8.13
N PRO A 305 1.33 4.66 7.02
CA PRO A 305 0.84 3.29 7.03
C PRO A 305 1.90 2.34 7.62
N ILE A 306 1.58 1.05 7.62
CA ILE A 306 2.45 -0.01 8.17
C ILE A 306 3.83 -0.10 7.50
N THR A 307 3.99 0.45 6.29
CA THR A 307 5.28 0.56 5.59
C THR A 307 6.20 1.63 6.18
N GLY A 308 5.71 2.40 7.16
CA GLY A 308 6.51 3.29 7.97
C GLY A 308 6.49 4.75 7.51
N ASN A 309 7.52 5.48 7.95
CA ASN A 309 7.53 6.94 8.01
C ASN A 309 8.82 7.56 7.46
N ALA A 310 9.47 6.88 6.50
CA ALA A 310 10.73 7.34 5.92
C ALA A 310 10.61 8.73 5.29
N GLY A 311 9.51 9.00 4.57
CA GLY A 311 9.23 10.32 4.00
C GLY A 311 9.01 11.40 5.08
N CYS A 312 8.36 11.04 6.19
CA CYS A 312 8.16 11.96 7.32
C CYS A 312 9.49 12.33 7.98
N LYS A 313 10.40 11.36 8.17
CA LYS A 313 11.74 11.61 8.70
C LYS A 313 12.56 12.51 7.77
N LEU A 314 12.46 12.31 6.46
CA LEU A 314 13.07 13.22 5.47
C LEU A 314 12.49 14.63 5.59
N TRP A 315 11.18 14.77 5.76
CA TRP A 315 10.55 16.07 5.98
C TRP A 315 11.06 16.77 7.25
N GLN A 316 11.22 16.05 8.36
CA GLN A 316 11.77 16.61 9.60
C GLN A 316 13.17 17.22 9.42
N THR A 317 13.99 16.70 8.48
CA THR A 317 15.30 17.32 8.18
C THR A 317 15.16 18.75 7.66
N LYS A 318 14.10 19.03 6.89
CA LYS A 318 13.79 20.39 6.41
C LYS A 318 13.31 21.27 7.57
N CYS A 319 12.45 20.75 8.44
CA CYS A 319 11.96 21.50 9.60
C CYS A 319 13.09 21.83 10.58
N GLN A 320 14.00 20.89 10.79
CA GLN A 320 15.21 21.12 11.58
C GLN A 320 16.10 22.19 10.93
N ALA A 321 16.29 22.16 9.61
CA ALA A 321 17.07 23.18 8.92
C ALA A 321 16.46 24.59 9.06
N ILE A 322 15.13 24.73 9.10
CA ILE A 322 14.48 26.02 9.37
C ILE A 322 14.75 26.45 10.82
N ASN A 323 14.56 25.56 11.80
CA ASN A 323 14.87 25.83 13.20
C ASN A 323 16.33 26.31 13.38
N ASP A 324 17.27 25.64 12.72
CA ASP A 324 18.70 25.99 12.79
C ASP A 324 18.97 27.40 12.23
N GLN A 325 18.29 27.80 11.14
CA GLN A 325 18.37 29.17 10.60
C GLN A 325 17.80 30.20 11.59
N CYS A 326 16.62 29.93 12.17
CA CYS A 326 16.00 30.84 13.14
C CYS A 326 16.89 31.01 14.39
N ASN A 327 17.44 29.91 14.92
CA ASN A 327 18.36 29.92 16.05
C ASN A 327 19.67 30.67 15.76
N ALA A 328 20.17 30.60 14.52
CA ALA A 328 21.36 31.32 14.08
C ALA A 328 21.13 32.81 13.82
N GLY A 329 19.89 33.30 13.95
CA GLY A 329 19.53 34.68 13.59
C GLY A 329 19.52 34.94 12.08
N ASN A 330 19.54 33.89 11.26
CA ASN A 330 19.43 34.01 9.82
C ASN A 330 17.96 33.87 9.39
N PHE A 331 17.32 35.00 9.16
CA PHE A 331 15.91 35.06 8.83
C PHE A 331 15.64 35.15 7.34
N GLN A 332 16.52 34.63 6.48
CA GLN A 332 16.29 34.53 5.04
C GLN A 332 16.04 33.07 4.66
N GLY A 333 14.79 32.70 4.36
CA GLY A 333 14.45 31.32 4.02
C GLY A 333 13.04 31.14 3.45
N PRO A 334 12.57 29.88 3.32
CA PRO A 334 13.15 28.66 3.89
C PRO A 334 14.43 28.15 3.18
N PRO A 335 15.32 27.42 3.89
CA PRO A 335 16.48 26.80 3.28
C PRO A 335 16.06 25.74 2.26
N ASN A 336 16.83 25.62 1.17
CA ASN A 336 16.57 24.69 0.07
C ASN A 336 15.15 24.82 -0.51
N LYS A 337 14.61 26.05 -0.61
CA LYS A 337 13.27 26.31 -1.12
C LYS A 337 13.03 25.62 -2.46
N GLY A 338 11.93 24.89 -2.57
CA GLY A 338 11.51 24.17 -3.77
C GLY A 338 12.34 22.91 -4.08
N LYS A 339 13.32 22.56 -3.25
CA LYS A 339 14.13 21.35 -3.45
C LYS A 339 13.30 20.12 -3.10
N VAL A 340 13.11 19.24 -4.09
CA VAL A 340 12.54 17.91 -3.89
C VAL A 340 13.49 17.09 -3.01
N LEU A 341 12.97 16.56 -1.92
CA LEU A 341 13.68 15.70 -0.95
C LEU A 341 13.50 14.21 -1.28
N ALA A 342 12.58 13.87 -2.20
CA ALA A 342 12.30 12.51 -2.61
C ALA A 342 13.54 11.83 -3.20
N GLN A 343 13.70 10.54 -2.91
CA GLN A 343 14.69 9.69 -3.57
C GLN A 343 14.22 9.37 -5.00
N GLU A 344 15.18 9.30 -5.92
CA GLU A 344 14.91 8.92 -7.30
C GLU A 344 14.39 7.47 -7.34
N LYS A 345 13.23 7.27 -7.98
CA LYS A 345 12.63 5.95 -8.20
C LYS A 345 13.40 5.25 -9.29
N LYS A 346 14.22 4.27 -8.93
CA LYS A 346 14.99 3.47 -9.88
C LYS A 346 14.15 2.30 -10.36
N SER A 347 14.12 2.09 -11.67
CA SER A 347 13.53 0.89 -12.25
C SER A 347 14.31 -0.34 -11.82
N ILE A 348 13.60 -1.43 -11.55
CA ILE A 348 14.14 -2.74 -11.24
C ILE A 348 13.70 -3.74 -12.31
N ASP A 349 14.46 -4.83 -12.44
CA ASP A 349 13.93 -6.03 -13.09
C ASP A 349 12.91 -6.67 -12.14
N VAL A 350 11.66 -6.75 -12.59
CA VAL A 350 10.57 -7.34 -11.80
C VAL A 350 10.50 -8.85 -11.92
N GLY A 351 11.40 -9.45 -12.70
CA GLY A 351 11.46 -10.89 -12.94
C GLY A 351 10.35 -11.37 -13.88
N THR A 352 10.03 -12.65 -13.78
CA THR A 352 9.17 -13.31 -14.76
C THR A 352 7.70 -13.00 -14.53
N ILE A 353 6.98 -12.74 -15.62
CA ILE A 353 5.53 -12.61 -15.62
C ILE A 353 4.92 -14.01 -15.42
N LEU A 354 4.15 -14.20 -14.34
CA LEU A 354 3.53 -15.50 -14.05
C LEU A 354 2.56 -15.91 -15.17
N SER A 355 2.46 -17.22 -15.41
CA SER A 355 1.47 -17.80 -16.32
C SER A 355 0.04 -17.57 -15.84
N GLY A 356 -0.95 -17.86 -16.71
CA GLY A 356 -2.37 -17.78 -16.34
C GLY A 356 -2.92 -16.35 -16.35
N GLN A 357 -2.53 -15.56 -17.34
CA GLN A 357 -3.07 -14.22 -17.58
C GLN A 357 -4.10 -14.24 -18.71
N ILE A 358 -4.91 -13.20 -18.79
CA ILE A 358 -5.76 -12.95 -19.96
C ILE A 358 -4.88 -12.91 -21.23
N ASP A 359 -5.21 -13.76 -22.20
CA ASP A 359 -4.58 -13.81 -23.51
C ASP A 359 -5.58 -13.57 -24.64
N SER A 360 -5.16 -13.76 -25.89
CA SER A 360 -6.04 -13.58 -27.06
C SER A 360 -7.27 -14.50 -27.06
N GLY A 361 -7.22 -15.66 -26.40
CA GLY A 361 -8.37 -16.57 -26.28
C GLY A 361 -9.43 -16.08 -25.29
N ASN A 362 -9.06 -15.15 -24.40
CA ASN A 362 -9.97 -14.49 -23.47
C ASN A 362 -10.65 -13.25 -24.07
N VAL A 363 -10.28 -12.80 -25.27
CA VAL A 363 -10.79 -11.56 -25.87
C VAL A 363 -11.70 -11.88 -27.05
N ASP A 364 -12.97 -11.50 -26.96
CA ASP A 364 -13.92 -11.54 -28.08
C ASP A 364 -14.18 -10.12 -28.60
N THR A 365 -13.52 -9.80 -29.72
CA THR A 365 -13.71 -8.53 -30.43
C THR A 365 -14.90 -8.54 -31.38
N THR A 366 -15.66 -9.63 -31.46
CA THR A 366 -16.81 -9.74 -32.35
C THR A 366 -17.93 -8.85 -31.79
N PRO A 367 -18.42 -7.84 -32.55
CA PRO A 367 -19.55 -7.05 -32.09
C PRO A 367 -20.75 -7.97 -31.86
N LYS A 368 -21.31 -7.99 -30.64
CA LYS A 368 -22.57 -8.69 -30.37
C LYS A 368 -23.66 -8.01 -31.21
N SER A 369 -23.94 -8.55 -32.39
CA SER A 369 -25.00 -8.07 -33.28
C SER A 369 -26.33 -8.18 -32.54
N THR A 370 -26.85 -7.04 -32.07
CA THR A 370 -28.23 -6.97 -31.60
C THR A 370 -29.13 -7.32 -32.79
N LYS A 371 -29.80 -8.47 -32.68
CA LYS A 371 -30.76 -8.97 -33.67
C LYS A 371 -31.91 -7.97 -33.74
N LYS A 372 -31.80 -6.97 -34.60
CA LYS A 372 -32.86 -6.01 -34.89
C LYS A 372 -33.98 -6.79 -35.58
N THR A 373 -35.09 -6.99 -34.88
CA THR A 373 -36.30 -7.57 -35.45
C THR A 373 -36.76 -6.66 -36.58
N SER A 374 -36.50 -7.07 -37.82
CA SER A 374 -36.90 -6.33 -39.02
C SER A 374 -38.42 -6.44 -39.19
N ALA A 375 -39.15 -5.41 -38.78
CA ALA A 375 -40.49 -5.16 -39.32
C ALA A 375 -40.34 -4.66 -40.77
N ALA A 376 -41.16 -5.22 -41.66
CA ALA A 376 -41.12 -4.96 -43.10
C ALA A 376 -41.44 -3.49 -43.47
N PRO A 377 -40.89 -2.98 -44.58
CA PRO A 377 -41.09 -1.58 -45.00
C PRO A 377 -42.39 -1.43 -45.80
N THR A 378 -43.23 -0.46 -45.41
CA THR A 378 -44.31 0.05 -46.26
C THR A 378 -43.88 1.37 -46.89
N GLU A 379 -44.15 1.48 -48.19
CA GLU A 379 -43.76 2.53 -49.12
C GLU A 379 -44.04 3.98 -48.69
N ALA A 380 -43.16 4.85 -49.15
CA ALA A 380 -43.27 6.30 -49.08
C ALA A 380 -44.26 6.85 -50.11
N THR A 381 -44.91 7.98 -49.78
CA THR A 381 -45.44 8.92 -50.78
C THR A 381 -45.12 10.34 -50.36
N SER A 382 -44.87 11.17 -51.38
CA SER A 382 -44.03 12.35 -51.43
C SER A 382 -44.72 13.71 -51.25
N ALA A 383 -44.02 14.61 -50.52
CA ALA A 383 -43.83 16.07 -50.74
C ALA A 383 -45.07 17.02 -50.71
N PRO A 384 -44.91 18.37 -50.60
CA PRO A 384 -43.69 19.21 -50.57
C PRO A 384 -43.62 20.28 -49.45
N ALA A 385 -42.48 20.98 -49.43
CA ALA A 385 -42.00 21.96 -48.46
C ALA A 385 -42.67 23.35 -48.55
N GLU A 386 -42.71 24.04 -47.41
CA GLU A 386 -42.80 25.51 -47.32
C GLU A 386 -41.95 26.03 -46.13
N LYS A 387 -41.00 26.95 -46.41
CA LYS A 387 -40.37 27.88 -45.43
C LYS A 387 -41.28 29.12 -45.33
N PRO A 388 -41.17 30.08 -44.37
CA PRO A 388 -40.07 30.35 -43.42
C PRO A 388 -40.55 30.77 -42.00
N LYS A 389 -39.61 31.12 -41.10
CA LYS A 389 -39.40 32.48 -40.53
C LYS A 389 -38.96 32.45 -39.06
N VAL A 390 -37.90 33.23 -38.82
CA VAL A 390 -37.28 33.59 -37.55
C VAL A 390 -38.24 34.43 -36.70
N SER A 391 -38.29 34.21 -35.38
CA SER A 391 -38.34 35.30 -34.41
C SER A 391 -37.84 34.86 -33.03
N SER A 392 -36.87 35.62 -32.55
CA SER A 392 -36.38 35.72 -31.19
C SER A 392 -37.43 36.28 -30.22
N THR A 393 -37.44 35.79 -28.99
CA THR A 393 -37.76 36.60 -27.79
C THR A 393 -37.06 36.03 -26.55
N THR A 394 -36.30 36.91 -25.92
CA THR A 394 -35.76 36.91 -24.56
C THR A 394 -36.84 36.77 -23.48
N ALA A 395 -36.53 36.08 -22.38
CA ALA A 395 -36.94 36.48 -21.01
C ALA A 395 -36.12 35.71 -19.96
N ALA A 396 -35.46 36.46 -19.07
CA ALA A 396 -34.82 35.99 -17.86
C ALA A 396 -35.87 35.79 -16.74
N ALA A 397 -35.69 34.78 -15.89
CA ALA A 397 -36.24 34.74 -14.53
C ALA A 397 -35.57 33.65 -13.68
N GLU A 398 -34.84 34.09 -12.66
CA GLU A 398 -34.61 33.41 -11.37
C GLU A 398 -35.12 34.41 -10.29
N PRO A 399 -35.34 34.05 -9.02
CA PRO A 399 -35.37 32.72 -8.39
C PRO A 399 -36.64 32.52 -7.52
N THR A 400 -36.93 31.28 -7.09
CA THR A 400 -37.84 31.03 -5.96
C THR A 400 -37.37 29.86 -5.12
N ALA A 401 -37.06 30.16 -3.86
CA ALA A 401 -36.88 29.20 -2.78
C ALA A 401 -38.23 28.60 -2.35
N SER A 402 -38.20 27.35 -1.90
CA SER A 402 -39.19 26.83 -0.95
C SER A 402 -38.56 25.74 -0.06
N SER A 403 -38.75 25.95 1.23
CA SER A 403 -38.44 25.14 2.40
C SER A 403 -39.33 23.90 2.53
N ILE A 404 -38.77 22.81 3.04
CA ILE A 404 -39.54 21.75 3.73
C ILE A 404 -38.71 21.29 4.94
N ASP A 405 -39.33 21.39 6.11
CA ASP A 405 -38.85 21.01 7.43
C ASP A 405 -39.05 19.52 7.75
N ASP A 406 -38.42 19.14 8.87
CA ASP A 406 -38.72 18.03 9.80
C ASP A 406 -38.23 16.61 9.47
N TYR A 407 -37.11 16.25 10.11
CA TYR A 407 -37.01 14.94 10.76
C TYR A 407 -36.22 15.01 12.08
N SER A 408 -36.85 14.46 13.11
CA SER A 408 -36.49 14.50 14.53
C SER A 408 -35.49 13.40 14.89
N SER A 409 -34.59 13.71 15.83
CA SER A 409 -33.58 12.79 16.39
C SER A 409 -33.99 12.42 17.82
N PRO A 410 -33.91 11.15 18.26
CA PRO A 410 -34.27 10.79 19.62
C PRO A 410 -33.14 10.96 20.64
N ASP A 411 -33.56 11.35 21.84
CA ASP A 411 -32.79 11.59 23.07
C ASP A 411 -32.11 10.34 23.65
N ILE A 412 -30.93 10.51 24.26
CA ILE A 412 -30.44 9.64 25.34
C ILE A 412 -30.14 10.48 26.58
N ILE A 413 -30.68 9.95 27.68
CA ILE A 413 -30.79 10.51 29.03
C ILE A 413 -29.43 10.56 29.75
N ASP A 414 -29.20 11.68 30.41
CA ASP A 414 -28.10 12.01 31.31
C ASP A 414 -28.33 11.43 32.72
N SER A 415 -27.26 11.13 33.46
CA SER A 415 -27.33 11.19 34.93
C SER A 415 -25.97 11.56 35.55
N GLU A 416 -26.01 12.72 36.20
CA GLU A 416 -25.01 13.48 36.94
C GLU A 416 -24.24 12.71 38.03
N ALA A 417 -23.06 13.23 38.40
CA ALA A 417 -22.83 13.69 39.79
C ALA A 417 -21.66 14.69 39.93
N LYS A 418 -21.97 15.78 40.64
CA LYS A 418 -21.23 17.03 40.91
C LYS A 418 -20.01 16.89 41.84
N SER A 419 -19.09 17.87 41.83
CA SER A 419 -18.86 18.82 42.96
C SER A 419 -17.67 19.76 42.72
N SER A 420 -17.72 20.90 43.42
CA SER A 420 -17.10 22.22 43.22
C SER A 420 -15.84 22.55 44.06
N TYR A 421 -15.18 23.65 43.66
CA TYR A 421 -14.47 24.73 44.40
C TYR A 421 -12.94 24.97 44.24
N ALA A 422 -12.66 26.20 43.75
CA ALA A 422 -11.65 27.24 44.08
C ALA A 422 -10.10 27.02 44.08
N ALA A 423 -9.40 27.95 43.42
CA ALA A 423 -7.94 28.14 43.35
C ALA A 423 -7.36 28.95 44.54
N PRO A 424 -6.05 28.84 44.86
CA PRO A 424 -5.15 29.99 44.59
C PRO A 424 -3.62 29.75 44.41
N SER A 425 -3.00 30.78 43.78
CA SER A 425 -1.67 31.46 43.87
C SER A 425 -0.30 30.83 43.51
N GLU A 426 0.49 31.67 42.82
CA GLU A 426 1.87 31.55 42.31
C GLU A 426 2.98 31.35 43.36
N ALA A 427 4.07 30.67 42.96
CA ALA A 427 5.43 30.96 43.44
C ALA A 427 6.55 30.42 42.51
N GLU A 428 7.47 31.33 42.20
CA GLU A 428 8.83 31.35 41.62
C GLU A 428 9.61 30.10 41.14
N THR A 429 10.39 30.36 40.09
CA THR A 429 11.38 29.50 39.43
C THR A 429 12.79 29.65 40.04
N PRO A 430 13.64 28.60 39.94
CA PRO A 430 15.08 28.85 39.85
C PRO A 430 15.78 28.14 38.67
N LYS A 431 16.70 28.92 38.11
CA LYS A 431 17.60 28.73 36.96
C LYS A 431 18.84 27.91 37.36
N VAL A 432 19.30 26.95 36.54
CA VAL A 432 20.68 26.42 36.64
C VAL A 432 21.28 26.07 35.28
N THR A 433 22.44 26.69 35.04
CA THR A 433 23.42 26.54 33.97
C THR A 433 24.28 25.27 34.18
N SER A 434 24.66 24.56 33.11
CA SER A 434 25.77 23.58 33.19
C SER A 434 26.52 23.45 31.87
N THR A 435 27.78 23.85 31.91
CA THR A 435 28.84 23.65 30.91
C THR A 435 29.51 22.29 31.11
N LYS A 436 29.55 21.44 30.08
CA LYS A 436 30.62 20.43 29.92
C LYS A 436 30.78 19.98 28.47
N ALA A 437 32.02 20.00 28.00
CA ALA A 437 32.44 19.69 26.64
C ALA A 437 32.23 18.21 26.26
N ALA A 438 31.91 17.98 24.99
CA ALA A 438 31.72 16.67 24.38
C ALA A 438 33.06 15.91 24.25
N ALA A 439 33.02 14.60 24.50
CA ALA A 439 34.12 13.69 24.24
C ALA A 439 34.21 13.38 22.74
N THR A 440 35.42 13.42 22.20
CA THR A 440 35.76 13.04 20.81
C THR A 440 35.64 11.53 20.62
N TYR A 441 34.93 11.13 19.56
CA TYR A 441 34.77 9.76 19.07
C TYR A 441 35.89 9.46 18.06
N GLU A 442 36.65 8.39 18.28
CA GLU A 442 37.51 7.82 17.22
C GLU A 442 36.63 7.08 16.21
N ALA A 443 36.92 7.29 14.93
CA ALA A 443 36.19 6.67 13.82
C ALA A 443 36.34 5.14 13.83
N ALA A 444 35.29 4.44 13.39
CA ALA A 444 35.31 2.99 13.22
C ALA A 444 36.45 2.56 12.26
N PRO A 445 37.14 1.43 12.54
CA PRO A 445 38.16 0.92 11.63
C PRO A 445 37.53 0.51 10.28
N ALA A 446 38.26 0.76 9.20
CA ALA A 446 37.83 0.43 7.83
C ALA A 446 37.65 -1.10 7.65
N PRO A 447 36.73 -1.54 6.77
CA PRO A 447 36.53 -2.95 6.47
C PRO A 447 37.78 -3.58 5.84
N THR A 448 38.06 -4.83 6.19
CA THR A 448 39.13 -5.64 5.60
C THR A 448 38.85 -5.88 4.10
N PRO A 449 39.82 -5.71 3.19
CA PRO A 449 39.65 -6.04 1.78
C PRO A 449 39.35 -7.53 1.59
N ALA A 450 38.61 -7.87 0.53
CA ALA A 450 38.41 -9.26 0.12
C ALA A 450 39.77 -9.95 -0.18
N PRO A 451 39.93 -11.25 0.13
CA PRO A 451 41.15 -11.97 -0.19
C PRO A 451 41.37 -12.02 -1.71
N GLU A 452 42.62 -11.84 -2.14
CA GLU A 452 43.01 -11.96 -3.54
C GLU A 452 42.77 -13.39 -4.05
N VAL A 453 42.33 -13.50 -5.30
CA VAL A 453 42.20 -14.77 -6.01
C VAL A 453 43.57 -15.44 -6.04
N PRO A 454 43.73 -16.69 -5.56
CA PRO A 454 45.04 -17.34 -5.59
C PRO A 454 45.46 -17.54 -7.04
N GLU A 455 46.65 -17.05 -7.39
CA GLU A 455 47.33 -17.44 -8.62
C GLU A 455 47.47 -18.96 -8.63
N SER A 456 47.08 -19.57 -9.76
CA SER A 456 47.09 -21.01 -9.98
C SER A 456 48.50 -21.57 -9.83
N SER A 457 48.86 -21.96 -8.61
CA SER A 457 50.02 -22.79 -8.31
C SER A 457 49.55 -24.23 -8.22
N GLU A 458 49.94 -24.98 -9.25
CA GLU A 458 50.13 -26.43 -9.31
C GLU A 458 49.22 -27.31 -8.44
N GLY A 459 48.20 -27.90 -9.09
CA GLY A 459 47.51 -29.08 -8.56
C GLY A 459 45.99 -29.01 -8.50
N GLY A 460 45.32 -28.30 -9.42
CA GLY A 460 43.86 -28.28 -9.50
C GLY A 460 43.29 -29.31 -10.48
N SER A 461 42.43 -30.20 -10.02
CA SER A 461 41.54 -31.01 -10.86
C SER A 461 40.69 -30.10 -11.74
N SER A 462 41.07 -29.97 -13.00
CA SER A 462 40.36 -29.17 -14.01
C SER A 462 38.96 -29.70 -14.26
N CYS A 463 37.96 -28.80 -14.27
CA CYS A 463 36.62 -29.06 -14.76
C CYS A 463 36.68 -29.73 -16.14
N LYS A 464 36.06 -30.91 -16.28
CA LYS A 464 35.98 -31.61 -17.57
C LYS A 464 35.09 -30.82 -18.54
N GLU A 465 35.53 -30.77 -19.80
CA GLU A 465 34.81 -30.18 -20.90
C GLU A 465 33.39 -30.78 -21.02
N GLY A 466 32.36 -29.92 -21.03
CA GLY A 466 30.95 -30.32 -21.09
C GLY A 466 30.14 -30.20 -19.77
N TYR A 467 30.78 -29.81 -18.65
CA TYR A 467 30.11 -29.60 -17.36
C TYR A 467 30.20 -28.14 -16.89
N VAL A 468 29.12 -27.61 -16.29
CA VAL A 468 29.12 -26.29 -15.64
C VAL A 468 29.62 -26.45 -14.21
N CYS A 469 30.67 -25.72 -13.85
CA CYS A 469 31.22 -25.73 -12.50
C CYS A 469 30.59 -24.63 -11.65
N VAL A 470 30.09 -25.01 -10.48
CA VAL A 470 29.54 -24.08 -9.47
C VAL A 470 30.53 -24.01 -8.33
N THR A 471 31.06 -22.82 -8.07
CA THR A 471 31.86 -22.55 -6.86
C THR A 471 30.90 -22.22 -5.73
N VAL A 472 30.85 -23.06 -4.70
CA VAL A 472 30.13 -22.77 -3.46
C VAL A 472 31.09 -22.09 -2.50
N THR A 473 30.81 -20.84 -2.16
CA THR A 473 31.55 -20.09 -1.15
C THR A 473 30.75 -20.13 0.15
N ASP A 474 31.20 -20.89 1.13
CA ASP A 474 30.63 -20.86 2.48
C ASP A 474 31.15 -19.63 3.22
N ILE A 475 30.27 -18.68 3.53
CA ILE A 475 30.60 -17.49 4.34
C ILE A 475 30.15 -17.75 5.77
N GLU A 476 31.10 -18.04 6.66
CA GLU A 476 30.84 -18.12 8.10
C GLU A 476 30.84 -16.72 8.71
N THR A 477 29.69 -16.26 9.20
CA THR A 477 29.56 -14.94 9.85
C THR A 477 29.69 -15.08 11.35
N VAL A 478 30.76 -14.54 11.94
CA VAL A 478 30.97 -14.55 13.40
C VAL A 478 30.57 -13.20 13.99
N THR A 479 29.47 -13.17 14.75
CA THR A 479 29.03 -11.98 15.49
C THR A 479 29.65 -11.97 16.89
N GLN A 480 30.53 -11.00 17.18
CA GLN A 480 31.03 -10.75 18.54
C GLN A 480 30.20 -9.67 19.24
N TYR A 481 29.70 -9.97 20.44
CA TYR A 481 29.05 -9.00 21.32
C TYR A 481 30.07 -8.40 22.28
N ILE A 482 30.19 -7.06 22.27
CA ILE A 482 30.96 -6.32 23.28
C ILE A 482 29.97 -5.71 24.27
N THR A 483 30.04 -6.13 25.53
CA THR A 483 29.25 -5.52 26.61
C THR A 483 30.00 -4.35 27.20
N VAL A 484 29.46 -3.13 27.07
CA VAL A 484 29.98 -1.94 27.76
C VAL A 484 29.15 -1.71 29.00
N THR A 485 29.75 -1.86 30.19
CA THR A 485 29.08 -1.54 31.45
C THR A 485 29.29 -0.06 31.76
N ALA A 486 28.21 0.73 31.70
CA ALA A 486 28.21 2.11 32.17
C ALA A 486 27.57 2.17 33.58
N ASP A 487 28.35 2.58 34.58
CA ASP A 487 27.84 2.81 35.93
C ASP A 487 26.87 3.99 35.96
N TYR A 488 25.57 3.71 35.94
CA TYR A 488 24.53 4.72 36.09
C TYR A 488 24.26 4.98 37.58
N ARG A 489 24.80 6.08 38.13
CA ARG A 489 24.37 6.59 39.44
C ARG A 489 22.95 7.14 39.34
N LYS A 490 21.97 6.35 39.79
CA LYS A 490 20.55 6.71 39.91
C LYS A 490 20.39 7.88 40.90
N ARG A 491 20.05 9.09 40.43
CA ARG A 491 19.44 10.12 41.29
C ARG A 491 18.01 9.67 41.59
N SER A 492 17.72 9.27 42.83
CA SER A 492 16.37 8.98 43.29
C SER A 492 15.57 10.29 43.39
N SER A 493 14.75 10.59 42.38
CA SER A 493 13.68 11.56 42.51
C SER A 493 12.57 10.94 43.35
N ALA A 494 12.38 11.47 44.56
CA ALA A 494 11.27 11.15 45.42
C ALA A 494 9.95 11.56 44.73
N HIS A 495 9.20 10.57 44.21
CA HIS A 495 7.80 10.77 43.86
C HIS A 495 6.99 10.91 45.15
N VAL A 496 6.83 12.14 45.60
CA VAL A 496 5.84 12.49 46.62
C VAL A 496 4.46 12.47 45.96
N HIS A 497 3.63 11.53 46.41
CA HIS A 497 2.20 11.48 46.16
C HIS A 497 1.48 12.75 46.67
N ARG A 498 0.72 13.40 45.79
CA ARG A 498 -0.47 14.21 46.08
C ARG A 498 -1.49 13.83 45.00
N ARG A 499 -2.58 13.09 45.21
CA ARG A 499 -3.64 13.10 46.25
C ARG A 499 -4.14 14.50 46.55
N HIS A 500 -5.10 14.95 45.75
CA HIS A 500 -6.05 15.99 46.15
C HIS A 500 -7.40 15.34 46.48
N ALA A 501 -7.80 15.40 47.75
CA ALA A 501 -9.19 15.57 48.16
C ALA A 501 -9.27 15.91 49.67
N ARG A 502 -10.09 16.93 49.97
CA ARG A 502 -10.54 17.42 51.30
C ARG A 502 -9.49 18.29 52.03
N ARG A 503 -9.76 19.56 52.31
CA ARG A 503 -10.96 20.18 52.89
C ARG A 503 -11.35 21.47 52.21
#